data_AF-A0A850JD10-F1
#
_entry.id   AF-A0A850JD10-F1
#
_cell.length_a   1.000
_cell.length_b   1.000
_cell.length_c   1.000
_cell.angle_alpha   90.00
_cell.angle_beta   90.00
_cell.angle_gamma   90.00
#
_symmetry.space_group_name_H-M   'P 1'
#
loop_
_entity.id
_entity.type
_entity.pdbx_description
1 polymer ?
#
loop_
_entity_poly.entity_id
_entity_poly.type
_entity_poly.pdbx_seq_one_letter_code
_entity_poly.pdbx_strand_id
1 'polypeptide(L)' 'MRPRDRWMLAGGRWSQGTGEDVFSVDDPATGEPLGVVAVSTPADVATATTLPLYQSDPPNTQRRQDNSI' A
#
# COMPACT_ATOMS: atom_id res chain seq x y z
N MET A 1 -7.04 -4.03 -12.54
CA MET A 1 -7.08 -5.11 -11.53
C MET A 1 -7.93 -6.23 -12.07
N ARG A 2 -7.43 -7.47 -12.11
CA ARG A 2 -8.26 -8.65 -12.39
C ARG A 2 -8.62 -9.35 -11.08
N PRO A 3 -9.81 -9.95 -10.95
CA PRO A 3 -10.26 -10.58 -9.70
C PRO A 3 -9.38 -11.72 -9.16
N ARG A 4 -8.43 -12.23 -9.95
CA ARG A 4 -7.55 -13.35 -9.58
C ARG A 4 -6.10 -12.96 -9.34
N ASP A 5 -5.78 -11.68 -9.50
CA ASP A 5 -4.44 -11.19 -9.24
C ASP A 5 -4.24 -11.09 -7.72
N ARG A 6 -3.10 -11.56 -7.21
CA ARG A 6 -2.72 -11.32 -5.82
C ARG A 6 -2.42 -9.83 -5.63
N TRP A 7 -3.20 -9.15 -4.78
CA TRP A 7 -2.98 -7.73 -4.48
C TRP A 7 -2.90 -7.52 -2.97
N MET A 8 -2.01 -6.62 -2.58
CA MET A 8 -1.76 -6.18 -1.22
C MET A 8 -1.66 -4.66 -1.21
N LEU A 9 -2.16 -4.03 -0.14
CA LEU A 9 -2.04 -2.59 0.08
C LEU A 9 -1.00 -2.33 1.18
N ALA A 10 0.13 -1.72 0.83
CA ALA A 10 1.17 -1.31 1.77
C ALA A 10 1.73 0.05 1.37
N GLY A 11 2.06 0.91 2.34
CA GLY A 11 2.59 2.25 2.07
C GLY A 11 1.67 3.13 1.20
N GLY A 12 0.34 2.92 1.29
CA GLY A 12 -0.65 3.64 0.47
C GLY A 12 -0.71 3.23 -1.00
N ARG A 13 -0.03 2.13 -1.41
CA ARG A 13 0.00 1.66 -2.80
C ARG A 13 -0.41 0.19 -2.91
N TRP A 14 -1.21 -0.11 -3.92
CA TRP A 14 -1.51 -1.48 -4.34
C TRP A 14 -0.30 -2.10 -5.07
N SER A 15 0.14 -3.28 -4.63
CA SER A 15 1.21 -4.07 -5.24
C SER A 15 0.92 -5.57 -5.13
N GLN A 16 1.73 -6.42 -5.76
CA GLN A 16 1.62 -7.88 -5.64
C GLN A 16 2.32 -8.45 -4.38
N GLY A 17 2.84 -7.58 -3.51
CA GLY A 17 3.80 -7.98 -2.47
C GLY A 17 5.18 -8.31 -3.04
N THR A 18 6.14 -8.50 -2.14
CA THR A 18 7.52 -8.87 -2.49
C THR A 18 7.77 -10.38 -2.46
N GLY A 19 6.85 -11.14 -1.86
CA GLY A 19 6.89 -12.60 -1.83
C GLY A 19 6.45 -13.26 -3.14
N GLU A 20 6.94 -14.46 -3.39
CA GLU A 20 6.51 -15.30 -4.51
C GLU A 20 5.36 -16.25 -4.14
N ASP A 21 5.15 -16.50 -2.84
CA ASP A 21 4.12 -17.40 -2.33
C ASP A 21 2.72 -16.77 -2.34
N VAL A 22 1.72 -17.65 -2.42
CA VAL A 22 0.30 -17.30 -2.36
C VAL A 22 -0.44 -18.21 -1.39
N PHE A 23 -1.48 -17.68 -0.77
CA PHE A 23 -2.40 -18.42 0.08
C PHE A 23 -3.77 -18.49 -0.59
N SER A 24 -4.28 -19.71 -0.81
CA SER A 24 -5.62 -19.94 -1.33
C SER A 24 -6.67 -19.65 -0.27
N VAL A 25 -7.72 -18.93 -0.64
CA VAL A 25 -8.86 -18.65 0.22
C VAL A 25 -10.04 -19.46 -0.29
N ASP A 26 -10.54 -20.36 0.56
CA ASP A 26 -11.70 -21.19 0.27
C ASP A 26 -12.90 -20.69 1.10
N ASP A 27 -14.10 -20.78 0.54
CA ASP A 27 -15.35 -20.46 1.23
C ASP A 27 -15.60 -21.52 2.32
N PRO A 28 -15.66 -21.16 3.61
CA PRO A 28 -15.87 -22.14 4.68
C PRO A 28 -17.26 -22.79 4.64
N ALA A 29 -18.25 -22.17 3.97
CA ALA A 29 -19.59 -22.72 3.88
C ALA A 29 -19.72 -23.80 2.79
N THR A 30 -18.93 -23.71 1.72
CA THR A 30 -19.08 -24.55 0.52
C THR A 30 -17.82 -25.34 0.17
N GLY A 31 -16.66 -24.91 0.63
CA GLY A 31 -15.34 -25.42 0.24
C GLY A 31 -14.87 -24.90 -1.14
N GLU A 32 -15.62 -24.02 -1.80
CA GLU A 32 -15.28 -23.52 -3.13
C GLU A 32 -14.17 -22.45 -3.07
N PRO A 33 -13.25 -22.40 -4.05
CA PRO A 33 -12.16 -21.43 -4.05
C PRO A 33 -12.68 -20.01 -4.36
N LEU A 34 -12.40 -19.07 -3.46
CA LEU A 34 -12.75 -17.66 -3.60
C LEU A 34 -11.65 -16.85 -4.29
N GLY A 35 -10.39 -17.26 -4.15
CA GLY A 35 -9.25 -16.59 -4.77
C GLY A 35 -7.92 -16.89 -4.08
N VAL A 36 -6.92 -16.06 -4.39
CA VAL A 36 -5.59 -16.14 -3.77
C VAL A 36 -5.18 -14.78 -3.22
N VAL A 37 -4.48 -14.79 -2.09
CA VAL A 37 -3.85 -13.60 -1.52
C VAL A 37 -2.32 -13.77 -1.50
N ALA A 38 -1.60 -12.66 -1.58
CA ALA A 38 -0.14 -12.68 -1.47
C ALA A 38 0.26 -13.06 -0.04
N VAL A 39 1.25 -13.94 0.11
CA VAL A 39 1.88 -14.18 1.42
C VAL A 39 2.90 -13.08 1.66
N SER A 40 2.62 -12.21 2.62
CA SER A 40 3.48 -11.07 2.94
C SER A 40 4.83 -11.52 3.51
N THR A 41 5.88 -10.81 3.11
CA THR A 41 7.22 -10.96 3.68
C THR A 41 7.50 -9.87 4.72
N PRO A 42 8.60 -9.97 5.49
CA PRO A 42 9.03 -8.88 6.36
C PRO A 42 9.23 -7.53 5.64
N ALA A 43 9.59 -7.53 4.36
CA ALA A 43 9.77 -6.29 3.57
C ALA A 43 8.43 -5.59 3.29
N ASP A 44 7.37 -6.38 3.09
CA ASP A 44 6.01 -5.86 2.93
C ASP A 44 5.51 -5.20 4.23
N VAL A 45 5.80 -5.83 5.38
CA VAL A 45 5.49 -5.29 6.71
C VAL A 45 6.25 -3.99 6.97
N ALA A 46 7.54 -3.94 6.62
CA ALA A 46 8.33 -2.72 6.73
C ALA A 46 7.73 -1.58 5.90
N THR A 47 7.29 -1.88 4.67
CA THR A 47 6.63 -0.92 3.80
C THR A 47 5.30 -0.43 4.37
N ALA A 48 4.52 -1.32 5.00
CA ALA A 48 3.24 -0.96 5.62
C ALA A 48 3.40 -0.12 6.89
N THR A 49 4.48 -0.32 7.64
CA THR A 49 4.74 0.35 8.93
C THR A 49 5.59 1.61 8.79
N THR A 50 6.21 1.84 7.64
CA THR A 50 6.91 3.08 7.35
C THR A 50 5.89 4.21 7.28
N LEU A 51 6.01 5.19 8.19
CA LEU A 51 5.21 6.40 8.12
C LEU A 51 5.44 7.05 6.76
N PRO A 52 4.39 7.49 6.04
CA PRO A 52 4.61 8.36 4.90
C PRO A 52 5.44 9.53 5.42
N LEU A 53 6.64 9.72 4.86
CA LEU A 53 7.43 10.89 5.15
C LEU A 53 6.48 12.06 5.01
N TYR A 54 6.34 12.85 6.07
CA TYR A 54 5.59 14.09 6.02
C TYR A 54 6.16 14.84 4.82
N GLN A 55 5.43 14.89 3.70
CA GLN A 55 5.74 15.80 2.61
C GLN A 55 5.40 17.17 3.20
N SER A 56 6.34 17.73 3.95
CA SER A 56 6.33 19.13 4.27
C SER A 56 6.32 19.83 2.91
N ASP A 57 5.16 20.37 2.53
CA ASP A 57 5.10 21.43 1.54
C ASP A 57 6.21 22.43 1.90
N PRO A 58 7.10 22.80 0.96
CA PRO A 58 8.11 23.80 1.27
C PRO A 58 7.39 25.05 1.80
N PRO A 59 7.84 25.66 2.91
CA PRO A 59 7.21 26.86 3.42
C PRO A 59 7.22 27.91 2.31
N ASN A 60 6.02 28.38 1.96
CA ASN A 60 5.78 29.40 0.95
C ASN A 60 6.58 30.68 1.29
N THR A 61 7.81 30.78 0.79
CA THR A 61 8.72 31.91 1.00
C THR A 61 8.37 33.13 0.16
N GLN A 62 7.30 33.09 -0.64
CA GLN A 62 6.95 34.20 -1.54
C GLN A 62 5.94 35.22 -0.99
N ARG A 63 5.36 35.04 0.21
CA ARG A 63 4.31 35.96 0.72
C ARG A 63 4.78 37.04 1.69
N ARG A 64 6.07 37.38 1.74
CA ARG A 64 6.61 38.44 2.63
C ARG A 64 7.28 39.63 1.94
N GLN A 65 7.35 39.69 0.61
CA GLN A 65 7.96 40.83 -0.09
C GLN A 65 6.96 41.91 -0.53
N ASP A 66 5.65 41.65 -0.50
CA ASP A 66 4.66 42.55 -1.12
C ASP A 66 3.97 43.53 -0.14
N ASN A 67 4.40 43.60 1.12
CA ASN A 67 3.70 44.36 2.16
C ASN A 67 4.55 45.48 2.80
N SER A 68 5.40 46.11 2.01
CA SER A 68 5.98 47.42 2.32
C SER A 68 5.24 48.49 1.49
N ILE A 69 4.16 49.03 2.05
CA ILE A 69 3.61 50.34 1.69
C ILE A 69 3.82 51.24 2.89
#